data_AF-A0A2M7V867-F1
#
_entry.id   AF-A0A2M7V867-F1
#
_cell.length_a   1.000
_cell.length_b   1.000
_cell.length_c   1.000
_cell.angle_alpha   90.00
_cell.angle_beta   90.00
_cell.angle_gamma   90.00
#
_symmetry.space_group_name_H-M   'P 1'
#
loop_
_entity.id
_entity.type
_entity.pdbx_description
1 polymer ?
#
loop_
_entity_poly.entity_id
_entity_poly.type
_entity_poly.pdbx_seq_one_letter_code
_entity_poly.pdbx_strand_id
1 'polypeptide(L)'
;AYFTEDVLHILEINASFVDGWGTALNLARAAGIRIDPQPFRNFPKMFSLANEDYYHELELFITELGHLGLKGGGKIIDWETAINGGELVYLYGRNSRKVAKNLLPYDGLRLDNKFHLSQLSRQWDGKRVLTPRHYFHPDPWEMMPEDVILKFCDKSSLECQKARHSVIFGRPNGKASFLKRAFREEKLIAQEMVEPNRDDGQNCQLVILAIGEEVATGYVQFSTSRMINDNSTHGPLLLE
;
A
#
# COMPACT_ATOMS: atom_id res chain seq x y z
N ALA A 1 -6.77 -3.97 -0.82
CA ALA A 1 -7.65 -4.97 -0.18
C ALA A 1 -8.63 -5.52 -1.21
N TYR A 2 -9.07 -6.76 -1.07
CA TYR A 2 -10.22 -7.27 -1.83
C TYR A 2 -11.44 -7.28 -0.93
N PHE A 3 -12.60 -7.10 -1.52
CA PHE A 3 -13.88 -7.22 -0.83
C PHE A 3 -14.63 -8.36 -1.48
N THR A 4 -15.19 -9.26 -0.68
CA THR A 4 -15.96 -10.42 -1.11
C THR A 4 -17.20 -10.52 -0.24
N GLU A 5 -18.38 -10.41 -0.85
CA GLU A 5 -19.68 -10.38 -0.17
C GLU A 5 -19.72 -9.38 1.00
N ASP A 6 -19.47 -9.82 2.24
CA ASP A 6 -19.50 -9.02 3.47
C ASP A 6 -18.13 -8.95 4.19
N VAL A 7 -17.06 -9.35 3.50
CA VAL A 7 -15.72 -9.51 4.08
C VAL A 7 -14.68 -8.70 3.32
N LEU A 8 -13.88 -7.93 4.07
CA LEU A 8 -12.72 -7.21 3.58
C LEU A 8 -11.45 -8.02 3.84
N HIS A 9 -10.78 -8.46 2.77
CA HIS A 9 -9.49 -9.13 2.81
C HIS A 9 -8.34 -8.12 2.63
N ILE A 10 -7.56 -7.90 3.69
CA ILE A 10 -6.36 -7.06 3.67
C ILE A 10 -5.20 -7.85 3.05
N LEU A 11 -4.76 -7.41 1.87
CA LEU A 11 -3.73 -8.11 1.08
C LEU A 11 -2.32 -7.54 1.26
N GLU A 12 -2.22 -6.26 1.61
CA GLU A 12 -1.00 -5.49 1.77
C GLU A 12 -1.32 -4.26 2.64
N ILE A 13 -0.35 -3.85 3.45
CA ILE A 13 -0.36 -2.59 4.19
C ILE A 13 0.92 -1.86 3.79
N ASN A 14 0.80 -0.60 3.37
CA ASN A 14 1.92 0.25 3.03
C ASN A 14 1.83 1.52 3.87
N ALA A 15 2.89 1.83 4.62
CA ALA A 15 3.04 3.11 5.30
C ALA A 15 3.66 4.15 4.37
N SER A 16 4.66 3.76 3.57
CA SER A 16 5.26 4.57 2.50
C SER A 16 4.37 4.56 1.27
N PHE A 17 3.09 4.92 1.46
CA PHE A 17 2.17 5.05 0.34
C PHE A 17 2.40 6.38 -0.36
N VAL A 18 2.98 6.26 -1.56
CA VAL A 18 3.59 7.35 -2.32
C VAL A 18 2.65 7.97 -3.35
N ASP A 19 1.51 7.34 -3.58
CA ASP A 19 0.67 7.62 -4.74
C ASP A 19 -0.76 7.19 -4.41
N GLY A 20 -1.70 8.14 -4.37
CA GLY A 20 -3.12 7.83 -4.30
C GLY A 20 -3.94 8.75 -3.38
N TRP A 21 -3.32 9.61 -2.57
CA TRP A 21 -4.05 10.57 -1.72
C TRP A 21 -4.79 11.60 -2.57
N GLY A 22 -4.09 12.24 -3.52
CA GLY A 22 -4.69 13.20 -4.44
C GLY A 22 -5.74 12.54 -5.32
N THR A 23 -5.43 11.36 -5.85
CA THR A 23 -6.36 10.54 -6.65
C THR A 23 -7.64 10.22 -5.89
N ALA A 24 -7.54 9.73 -4.65
CA ALA A 24 -8.70 9.37 -3.82
C ALA A 24 -9.61 10.56 -3.55
N LEU A 25 -9.03 11.69 -3.12
CA LEU A 25 -9.80 12.90 -2.83
C LEU A 25 -10.45 13.48 -4.09
N ASN A 26 -9.72 13.49 -5.21
CA ASN A 26 -10.24 13.97 -6.48
C ASN A 26 -11.41 13.14 -6.98
N LEU A 27 -11.29 11.80 -6.95
CA LEU A 27 -12.36 10.89 -7.33
C LEU A 27 -13.57 11.04 -6.42
N ALA A 28 -13.37 11.13 -5.10
CA ALA A 28 -14.44 11.35 -4.15
C ALA A 28 -15.19 12.66 -4.45
N ARG A 29 -14.46 13.76 -4.66
CA ARG A 29 -15.05 15.06 -5.02
C ARG A 29 -15.80 15.01 -6.34
N ALA A 30 -15.23 14.39 -7.37
CA ALA A 30 -15.85 14.26 -8.69
C ALA A 30 -17.15 13.44 -8.63
N ALA A 31 -17.22 12.45 -7.73
CA ALA A 31 -18.40 11.63 -7.50
C ALA A 31 -19.41 12.24 -6.50
N GLY A 32 -19.10 13.39 -5.89
CA GLY A 32 -19.94 14.01 -4.86
C GLY A 32 -19.93 13.28 -3.52
N ILE A 33 -18.94 12.40 -3.28
CA ILE A 33 -18.74 11.72 -2.00
C ILE A 33 -18.17 12.71 -1.00
N ARG A 34 -18.84 12.85 0.14
CA ARG A 34 -18.41 13.76 1.20
C ARG A 34 -17.31 13.11 2.03
N ILE A 35 -16.14 13.73 2.05
CA ILE A 35 -15.01 13.35 2.91
C ILE A 35 -15.03 14.16 4.21
N ASP A 36 -14.79 13.52 5.34
CA ASP A 36 -14.56 14.20 6.61
C ASP A 36 -13.16 14.84 6.61
N PRO A 37 -13.02 16.17 6.80
CA PRO A 37 -11.71 16.80 6.87
C PRO A 37 -10.97 16.56 8.20
N GLN A 38 -11.61 16.01 9.24
CA GLN A 38 -10.98 15.85 10.57
C GLN A 38 -9.67 15.05 10.55
N PRO A 39 -9.57 13.86 9.92
CA PRO A 39 -8.33 13.09 9.91
C PRO A 39 -7.14 13.89 9.31
N PHE A 40 -7.44 14.71 8.30
CA PHE A 40 -6.45 15.54 7.59
C PHE A 40 -5.96 16.74 8.39
N ARG A 41 -6.64 17.15 9.47
CA ARG A 41 -6.16 18.25 10.33
C ARG A 41 -4.87 17.92 11.07
N ASN A 42 -4.66 16.63 11.33
CA ASN A 42 -3.46 16.10 11.99
C ASN A 42 -2.37 15.68 10.99
N PHE A 43 -2.65 15.77 9.69
CA PHE A 43 -1.68 15.48 8.65
C PHE A 43 -0.60 16.57 8.60
N PRO A 44 0.66 16.24 8.25
CA PRO A 44 1.70 17.25 8.06
C PRO A 44 1.29 18.33 7.07
N LYS A 45 1.71 19.57 7.35
CA LYS A 45 1.46 20.74 6.49
C LYS A 45 2.61 21.05 5.54
N MET A 46 3.74 20.38 5.74
CA MET A 46 4.91 20.46 4.89
C MET A 46 5.09 19.16 4.14
N PHE A 47 5.45 19.29 2.89
CA PHE A 47 5.59 18.18 1.96
C PHE A 47 6.94 18.24 1.28
N SER A 48 7.54 17.10 1.04
CA SER A 48 8.75 17.00 0.23
C SER A 48 8.67 15.78 -0.66
N LEU A 49 9.54 15.71 -1.66
CA LEU A 49 9.57 14.67 -2.68
C LEU A 49 10.88 13.90 -2.57
N ALA A 50 10.82 12.57 -2.64
CA ALA A 50 12.04 11.77 -2.78
C ALA A 50 12.54 11.73 -4.24
N ASN A 51 11.64 11.91 -5.19
CA ASN A 51 11.92 12.10 -6.61
C ASN A 51 10.82 12.94 -7.27
N GLU A 52 11.10 13.49 -8.45
CA GLU A 52 10.18 14.37 -9.17
C GLU A 52 8.97 13.65 -9.76
N ASP A 53 9.00 12.31 -9.89
CA ASP A 53 7.91 11.54 -10.50
C ASP A 53 6.59 11.67 -9.71
N TYR A 54 6.66 11.98 -8.41
CA TYR A 54 5.51 12.15 -7.54
C TYR A 54 4.96 13.59 -7.47
N TYR A 55 5.58 14.55 -8.16
CA TYR A 55 5.21 15.97 -8.03
C TYR A 55 3.74 16.23 -8.38
N HIS A 56 3.25 15.67 -9.49
CA HIS A 56 1.86 15.90 -9.95
C HIS A 56 0.81 15.30 -9.02
N GLU A 57 1.11 14.15 -8.40
CA GLU A 57 0.22 13.58 -7.39
C GLU A 57 0.16 14.51 -6.18
N LEU A 58 1.32 14.94 -5.66
CA LEU A 58 1.40 15.81 -4.50
C LEU A 58 0.69 17.15 -4.74
N GLU A 59 0.85 17.74 -5.92
CA GLU A 59 0.16 18.97 -6.31
C GLU A 59 -1.37 18.77 -6.33
N LEU A 60 -1.84 17.64 -6.86
CA LEU A 60 -3.25 17.27 -6.81
C LEU A 60 -3.72 17.11 -5.36
N PHE A 61 -2.97 16.42 -4.50
CA PHE A 61 -3.32 16.24 -3.10
C PHE A 61 -3.46 17.57 -2.37
N ILE A 62 -2.49 18.47 -2.50
CA ILE A 62 -2.55 19.81 -1.88
C ILE A 62 -3.76 20.60 -2.38
N THR A 63 -4.06 20.52 -3.69
CA THR A 63 -5.24 21.17 -4.28
C THR A 63 -6.53 20.64 -3.65
N GLU A 64 -6.65 19.31 -3.51
CA GLU A 64 -7.83 18.68 -2.93
C GLU A 64 -7.98 18.95 -1.42
N LEU A 65 -6.88 19.05 -0.65
CA LEU A 65 -6.92 19.54 0.74
C LEU A 65 -7.50 20.97 0.81
N GLY A 66 -7.19 21.81 -0.17
CA GLY A 66 -7.78 23.14 -0.31
C GLY A 66 -9.30 23.11 -0.51
N HIS A 67 -9.80 22.17 -1.31
CA HIS A 67 -11.23 21.94 -1.51
C HIS A 67 -11.94 21.43 -0.25
N LEU A 68 -11.25 20.69 0.62
CA LEU A 68 -11.73 20.27 1.94
C LEU A 68 -11.76 21.42 2.99
N GLY A 69 -11.38 22.64 2.60
CA GLY A 69 -11.36 23.79 3.50
C GLY A 69 -10.10 23.88 4.36
N LEU A 70 -9.09 23.04 4.11
CA LEU A 70 -7.79 23.09 4.79
C LEU A 70 -6.84 24.06 4.07
N LYS A 71 -7.34 25.29 3.83
CA LYS A 71 -6.60 26.34 3.11
C LYS A 71 -5.33 26.72 3.87
N GLY A 72 -4.19 26.69 3.18
CA GLY A 72 -2.85 26.84 3.77
C GLY A 72 -2.21 25.52 4.23
N GLY A 73 -2.82 24.37 3.93
CA GLY A 73 -2.46 23.06 4.44
C GLY A 73 -1.30 22.34 3.75
N GLY A 74 -0.68 22.90 2.70
CA GLY A 74 0.42 22.22 2.02
C GLY A 74 1.45 23.17 1.43
N LYS A 75 2.64 23.20 2.04
CA LYS A 75 3.83 23.82 1.47
C LYS A 75 4.78 22.73 1.00
N ILE A 76 5.09 22.71 -0.30
CA ILE A 76 6.16 21.88 -0.84
C ILE A 76 7.50 22.56 -0.51
N ILE A 77 8.41 21.79 0.08
CA ILE A 77 9.76 22.22 0.44
C ILE A 77 10.79 21.27 -0.17
N ASP A 78 11.98 21.79 -0.45
CA ASP A 78 13.09 20.99 -0.94
C ASP A 78 13.58 19.98 0.12
N TRP A 79 14.31 18.97 -0.35
CA TRP A 79 14.81 17.89 0.49
C TRP A 79 15.74 18.38 1.61
N GLU A 80 16.60 19.37 1.35
CA GLU A 80 17.57 19.88 2.33
C GLU A 80 16.85 20.60 3.49
N THR A 81 15.85 21.41 3.16
CA THR A 81 14.96 22.02 4.14
C THR A 81 14.18 20.96 4.92
N ALA A 82 13.70 19.91 4.26
CA ALA A 82 12.92 18.85 4.89
C ALA A 82 13.72 18.06 5.95
N ILE A 83 14.98 17.74 5.68
CA ILE A 83 15.82 16.93 6.60
C ILE A 83 16.44 17.73 7.74
N ASN A 84 16.69 19.03 7.53
CA ASN A 84 17.34 19.90 8.52
C ASN A 84 16.33 20.71 9.35
N GLY A 85 15.06 20.73 8.94
CA GLY A 85 13.99 21.43 9.64
C GLY A 85 13.56 20.77 10.96
N GLY A 86 12.79 21.52 11.76
CA GLY A 86 12.17 21.02 13.00
C GLY A 86 10.70 20.62 12.85
N GLU A 87 10.05 20.98 11.74
CA GLU A 87 8.64 20.73 11.50
C GLU A 87 8.41 19.35 10.87
N LEU A 88 7.23 18.76 11.14
CA LEU A 88 6.85 17.49 10.54
C LEU A 88 6.61 17.66 9.04
N VAL A 89 7.23 16.80 8.25
CA VAL A 89 7.14 16.81 6.79
C VAL A 89 6.65 15.45 6.31
N TYR A 90 5.62 15.43 5.48
CA TYR A 90 5.23 14.21 4.77
C TYR A 90 6.06 14.09 3.48
N LEU A 91 6.81 13.01 3.38
CA LEU A 91 7.65 12.70 2.23
C LEU A 91 6.85 11.85 1.23
N TYR A 92 6.61 12.43 0.06
CA TYR A 92 6.22 11.69 -1.13
C TYR A 92 7.43 10.96 -1.70
N GLY A 93 7.64 9.76 -1.19
CA GLY A 93 8.69 8.88 -1.64
C GLY A 93 8.82 7.61 -0.81
N ARG A 94 9.70 6.73 -1.25
CA ARG A 94 10.30 5.72 -0.38
C ARG A 94 11.63 6.25 0.15
N ASN A 95 11.79 6.29 1.47
CA ASN A 95 13.07 6.57 2.10
C ASN A 95 13.56 5.33 2.85
N SER A 96 14.78 4.89 2.52
CA SER A 96 15.44 3.73 3.10
C SER A 96 16.22 4.02 4.37
N ARG A 97 16.35 5.29 4.74
CA ARG A 97 17.22 5.73 5.83
C ARG A 97 16.41 6.44 6.91
N LYS A 98 16.83 6.24 8.17
CA LYS A 98 16.40 7.03 9.33
C LYS A 98 17.04 8.43 9.26
N VAL A 99 16.80 9.17 8.17
CA VAL A 99 17.51 10.40 7.83
C VAL A 99 17.17 11.51 8.81
N ALA A 100 15.90 11.67 9.15
CA ALA A 100 15.45 12.67 10.11
C ALA A 100 14.19 12.22 10.85
N LYS A 101 14.05 12.60 12.12
CA LYS A 101 12.93 12.19 12.98
C LYS A 101 11.61 12.90 12.64
N ASN A 102 11.67 14.00 11.92
CA ASN A 102 10.54 14.83 11.53
C ASN A 102 9.95 14.44 10.15
N LEU A 103 10.58 13.51 9.43
CA LEU A 103 10.04 12.99 8.18
C LEU A 103 9.05 11.84 8.44
N LEU A 104 7.87 11.95 7.84
CA LEU A 104 6.84 10.91 7.81
C LEU A 104 6.63 10.39 6.38
N PRO A 105 6.28 9.11 6.19
CA PRO A 105 6.28 8.06 7.21
C PRO A 105 7.72 7.70 7.63
N TYR A 106 7.93 7.60 8.94
CA TYR A 106 9.24 7.25 9.49
C TYR A 106 9.55 5.78 9.20
N ASP A 107 10.72 5.49 8.60
CA ASP A 107 11.17 4.13 8.29
C ASP A 107 10.19 3.36 7.38
N GLY A 108 9.61 4.05 6.40
CA GLY A 108 8.54 3.53 5.56
C GLY A 108 8.89 2.25 4.79
N LEU A 109 10.15 2.06 4.36
CA LEU A 109 10.57 0.78 3.75
C LEU A 109 10.44 -0.42 4.70
N ARG A 110 10.78 -0.23 5.98
CA ARG A 110 10.62 -1.30 6.98
C ARG A 110 9.14 -1.55 7.21
N LEU A 111 8.33 -0.50 7.31
CA LEU A 111 6.89 -0.61 7.56
C LEU A 111 6.13 -1.26 6.38
N ASP A 112 6.58 -1.05 5.14
CA ASP A 112 6.03 -1.69 3.93
C ASP A 112 6.44 -3.18 3.79
N ASN A 113 7.25 -3.70 4.71
CA ASN A 113 7.67 -5.09 4.66
C ASN A 113 6.46 -6.01 4.88
N LYS A 114 6.16 -6.82 3.87
CA LYS A 114 5.00 -7.72 3.84
C LYS A 114 5.01 -8.76 4.96
N PHE A 115 6.17 -9.02 5.56
CA PHE A 115 6.29 -9.87 6.74
C PHE A 115 5.47 -9.37 7.93
N HIS A 116 5.27 -8.04 8.06
CA HIS A 116 4.44 -7.48 9.12
C HIS A 116 2.97 -7.92 9.01
N LEU A 117 2.42 -7.95 7.79
CA LEU A 117 1.08 -8.48 7.56
C LEU A 117 1.02 -9.99 7.84
N SER A 118 2.06 -10.74 7.47
CA SER A 118 2.15 -12.16 7.78
C SER A 118 2.14 -12.43 9.29
N GLN A 119 2.86 -11.64 10.08
CA GLN A 119 2.85 -11.74 11.54
C GLN A 119 1.49 -11.37 12.13
N LEU A 120 0.89 -10.27 11.64
CA LEU A 120 -0.46 -9.85 12.05
C LEU A 120 -1.49 -10.96 11.81
N SER A 121 -1.40 -11.66 10.67
CA SER A 121 -2.35 -12.71 10.29
C SER A 121 -2.39 -13.91 11.26
N ARG A 122 -1.33 -14.13 12.05
CA ARG A 122 -1.30 -15.19 13.07
C ARG A 122 -2.03 -14.80 14.37
N GLN A 123 -2.27 -13.51 14.58
CA GLN A 123 -2.85 -12.97 15.82
C GLN A 123 -4.23 -12.34 15.59
N TRP A 124 -4.56 -12.02 14.34
CA TRP A 124 -5.80 -11.36 13.98
C TRP A 124 -6.99 -12.34 13.96
N ASP A 125 -7.99 -12.07 14.80
CA ASP A 125 -9.23 -12.85 14.91
C ASP A 125 -10.46 -12.01 14.49
N GLY A 126 -10.31 -11.24 13.42
CA GLY A 126 -11.41 -10.49 12.82
C GLY A 126 -12.41 -11.41 12.12
N LYS A 127 -13.68 -11.01 12.05
CA LYS A 127 -14.75 -11.76 11.34
C LYS A 127 -15.17 -11.13 10.01
N ARG A 128 -15.07 -9.80 9.91
CA ARG A 128 -15.46 -9.01 8.73
C ARG A 128 -14.26 -8.38 8.02
N VAL A 129 -13.17 -8.21 8.74
CA VAL A 129 -11.88 -7.81 8.18
C VAL A 129 -10.96 -8.98 8.42
N LEU A 130 -10.50 -9.60 7.35
CA LEU A 130 -9.64 -10.78 7.38
C LEU A 130 -8.29 -10.44 6.77
N THR A 131 -7.27 -11.15 7.23
CA THR A 131 -5.99 -11.24 6.56
C THR A 131 -5.86 -12.66 6.03
N PRO A 132 -5.61 -12.89 4.74
CA PRO A 132 -5.43 -14.25 4.22
C PRO A 132 -4.32 -14.98 4.97
N ARG A 133 -4.37 -16.31 5.01
CA ARG A 133 -3.32 -17.06 5.68
C ARG A 133 -1.97 -16.82 5.00
N HIS A 134 -0.94 -16.56 5.79
CA HIS A 134 0.43 -16.46 5.30
C HIS A 134 1.25 -17.66 5.74
N TYR A 135 2.11 -18.13 4.84
CA TYR A 135 3.12 -19.14 5.09
C TYR A 135 4.49 -18.48 4.97
N PHE A 136 5.33 -18.71 5.97
CA PHE A 136 6.69 -18.19 6.03
C PHE A 136 7.51 -19.04 7.00
N HIS A 137 8.84 -18.95 6.94
CA HIS A 137 9.70 -19.71 7.85
C HIS A 137 9.23 -19.57 9.32
N PRO A 138 9.09 -20.68 10.08
CA PRO A 138 9.63 -22.01 9.84
C PRO A 138 8.69 -22.99 9.07
N ASP A 139 7.61 -22.52 8.45
CA ASP A 139 6.72 -23.39 7.67
C ASP A 139 7.51 -24.11 6.57
N PRO A 140 7.44 -25.45 6.41
CA PRO A 140 8.18 -26.13 5.35
C PRO A 140 7.65 -25.76 3.96
N TRP A 141 8.55 -25.52 3.00
CA TRP A 141 8.19 -25.17 1.63
C TRP A 141 7.28 -26.22 0.96
N GLU A 142 7.54 -27.48 1.26
CA GLU A 142 6.82 -28.64 0.73
C GLU A 142 5.39 -28.73 1.26
N MET A 143 5.11 -28.14 2.42
CA MET A 143 3.79 -28.16 3.08
C MET A 143 2.88 -27.00 2.65
N MET A 144 3.43 -26.02 1.92
CA MET A 144 2.61 -24.94 1.37
C MET A 144 1.72 -25.46 0.24
N PRO A 145 0.44 -25.03 0.19
CA PRO A 145 -0.44 -25.34 -0.93
C PRO A 145 0.13 -24.87 -2.28
N GLU A 146 -0.39 -25.45 -3.37
CA GLU A 146 -0.01 -25.04 -4.73
C GLU A 146 -0.66 -23.71 -5.13
N ASP A 147 -1.87 -23.44 -4.63
CA ASP A 147 -2.72 -22.28 -4.86
C ASP A 147 -2.41 -21.12 -3.90
N VAL A 148 -1.14 -20.71 -3.88
CA VAL A 148 -0.66 -19.55 -3.12
C VAL A 148 -0.13 -18.46 -4.04
N ILE A 149 -0.09 -17.24 -3.52
CA ILE A 149 0.59 -16.10 -4.11
C ILE A 149 1.91 -15.92 -3.38
N LEU A 150 3.03 -16.05 -4.10
CA LEU A 150 4.35 -15.75 -3.55
C LEU A 150 4.63 -14.25 -3.72
N LYS A 151 5.01 -13.58 -2.63
CA LYS A 151 5.30 -12.15 -2.61
C LYS A 151 6.68 -11.90 -2.01
N PHE A 152 7.54 -11.18 -2.73
CA PHE A 152 8.80 -10.74 -2.15
C PHE A 152 8.56 -9.68 -1.07
N CYS A 153 9.26 -9.80 0.06
CA CYS A 153 9.08 -8.93 1.22
C CYS A 153 9.45 -7.48 0.94
N ASP A 154 10.45 -7.26 0.09
CA ASP A 154 10.84 -5.95 -0.41
C ASP A 154 10.61 -5.82 -1.93
N LYS A 155 10.57 -4.57 -2.41
CA LYS A 155 10.43 -4.24 -3.84
C LYS A 155 11.78 -3.90 -4.51
N SER A 156 12.88 -3.90 -3.76
CA SER A 156 14.18 -3.34 -4.18
C SER A 156 15.36 -4.31 -4.10
N SER A 157 15.21 -5.51 -3.54
CA SER A 157 16.29 -6.50 -3.53
C SER A 157 16.67 -6.93 -4.94
N LEU A 158 17.93 -7.32 -5.09
CA LEU A 158 18.45 -7.95 -6.31
C LEU A 158 17.63 -9.20 -6.67
N GLU A 159 17.11 -9.91 -5.67
CA GLU A 159 16.23 -11.04 -5.78
C GLU A 159 14.88 -10.68 -6.42
N CYS A 160 14.23 -9.59 -5.96
CA CYS A 160 13.01 -9.07 -6.56
C CYS A 160 13.25 -8.59 -8.01
N GLN A 161 14.34 -7.87 -8.26
CA GLN A 161 14.69 -7.38 -9.60
C GLN A 161 14.95 -8.52 -10.59
N LYS A 162 15.60 -9.60 -10.14
CA LYS A 162 15.86 -10.81 -10.95
C LYS A 162 14.58 -11.57 -11.29
N ALA A 163 13.58 -11.56 -10.41
CA ALA A 163 12.32 -12.26 -10.62
C ALA A 163 11.42 -11.58 -11.68
N ARG A 164 11.71 -10.32 -12.07
CA ARG A 164 10.92 -9.46 -12.99
C ARG A 164 9.46 -9.20 -12.58
N HIS A 165 8.92 -9.99 -11.66
CA HIS A 165 7.61 -9.84 -11.05
C HIS A 165 7.78 -9.92 -9.53
N SER A 166 7.24 -8.93 -8.81
CA SER A 166 7.24 -8.89 -7.33
C SER A 166 6.24 -9.88 -6.72
N VAL A 167 5.33 -10.41 -7.54
CA VAL A 167 4.25 -11.34 -7.19
C VAL A 167 4.24 -12.50 -8.18
N ILE A 168 4.21 -13.73 -7.68
CA ILE A 168 4.15 -14.96 -8.48
C ILE A 168 2.91 -15.75 -8.06
N PHE A 169 2.07 -16.12 -9.05
CA PHE A 169 0.89 -16.94 -8.81
C PHE A 169 1.25 -18.43 -8.87
N GLY A 170 0.83 -19.14 -7.84
CA GLY A 170 1.09 -20.56 -7.66
C GLY A 170 2.49 -20.83 -7.10
N ARG A 171 2.59 -21.85 -6.26
CA ARG A 171 3.88 -22.42 -5.87
C ARG A 171 4.42 -23.27 -7.02
N PRO A 172 5.63 -22.98 -7.55
CA PRO A 172 6.15 -23.74 -8.67
C PRO A 172 6.48 -25.19 -8.28
N ASN A 173 6.01 -26.14 -9.10
CA ASN A 173 6.31 -27.56 -8.97
C ASN A 173 7.73 -27.84 -9.49
N GLY A 174 8.61 -28.39 -8.63
CA GLY A 174 9.96 -28.84 -9.00
C GLY A 174 11.14 -28.01 -8.44
N LYS A 175 12.23 -27.90 -9.22
CA LYS A 175 13.51 -27.27 -8.80
C LYS A 175 13.45 -25.75 -8.82
N ALA A 176 12.72 -25.16 -7.87
CA ALA A 176 12.71 -23.72 -7.62
C ALA A 176 13.73 -23.31 -6.52
N SER A 177 15.00 -23.71 -6.67
CA SER A 177 16.02 -23.56 -5.62
C SER A 177 16.19 -22.12 -5.13
N PHE A 178 16.06 -21.15 -6.03
CA PHE A 178 16.10 -19.73 -5.72
C PHE A 178 14.94 -19.30 -4.81
N LEU A 179 13.70 -19.63 -5.16
CA LEU A 179 12.51 -19.27 -4.37
C LEU A 179 12.49 -19.99 -3.03
N LYS A 180 12.88 -21.27 -3.00
CA LYS A 180 13.07 -22.03 -1.74
C LYS A 180 14.11 -21.39 -0.84
N ARG A 181 15.19 -20.85 -1.40
CA ARG A 181 16.22 -20.12 -0.63
C ARG A 181 15.66 -18.79 -0.13
N ALA A 182 15.04 -17.99 -0.99
CA ALA A 182 14.45 -16.71 -0.60
C ALA A 182 13.39 -16.86 0.51
N PHE A 183 12.58 -17.92 0.45
CA PHE A 183 11.60 -18.25 1.48
C PHE A 183 12.25 -18.62 2.82
N ARG A 184 13.29 -19.46 2.81
CA ARG A 184 14.07 -19.81 4.02
C ARG A 184 14.81 -18.62 4.63
N GLU A 185 15.21 -17.66 3.79
CA GLU A 185 15.86 -16.41 4.21
C GLU A 185 14.85 -15.31 4.59
N GLU A 186 13.54 -15.62 4.66
CA GLU A 186 12.46 -14.67 5.00
C GLU A 186 12.36 -13.45 4.05
N LYS A 187 12.90 -13.58 2.83
CA LYS A 187 12.79 -12.58 1.75
C LYS A 187 11.56 -12.80 0.87
N LEU A 188 10.90 -13.94 1.02
CA LEU A 188 9.72 -14.35 0.27
C LEU A 188 8.71 -14.95 1.23
N ILE A 189 7.46 -14.51 1.12
CA ILE A 189 6.32 -15.10 1.83
C ILE A 189 5.38 -15.74 0.81
N ALA A 190 4.59 -16.71 1.25
CA ALA A 190 3.44 -17.17 0.49
C ALA A 190 2.16 -16.73 1.21
N GLN A 191 1.17 -16.33 0.44
CA GLN A 191 -0.13 -15.90 0.93
C GLN A 191 -1.20 -16.72 0.23
N GLU A 192 -2.21 -17.16 0.98
CA GLU A 192 -3.40 -17.78 0.42
C GLU A 192 -4.01 -16.87 -0.67
N MET A 193 -4.38 -17.46 -1.79
CA MET A 193 -4.99 -16.73 -2.88
C MET A 193 -6.42 -16.33 -2.52
N VAL A 194 -6.70 -15.03 -2.54
CA VAL A 194 -8.06 -14.50 -2.49
C VAL A 194 -8.42 -13.99 -3.86
N GLU A 195 -9.53 -14.44 -4.42
CA GLU A 195 -10.03 -13.94 -5.68
C GLU A 195 -10.71 -12.57 -5.48
N PRO A 196 -10.42 -11.57 -6.32
CA PRO A 196 -11.09 -10.29 -6.24
C PRO A 196 -12.54 -10.42 -6.72
N ASN A 197 -13.45 -9.64 -6.13
CA ASN A 197 -14.74 -9.39 -6.76
C ASN A 197 -14.55 -8.76 -8.14
N ARG A 198 -15.52 -8.98 -9.02
CA ARG A 198 -15.52 -8.43 -10.37
C ARG A 198 -16.69 -7.47 -10.58
N ASP A 199 -16.41 -6.38 -11.27
CA ASP A 199 -17.40 -5.43 -11.77
C ASP A 199 -17.19 -5.25 -13.26
N ASP A 200 -18.25 -5.40 -14.05
CA ASP A 200 -18.22 -5.41 -15.52
C ASP A 200 -17.05 -6.25 -16.12
N GLY A 201 -16.80 -7.43 -15.54
CA GLY A 201 -15.74 -8.34 -15.96
C GLY A 201 -14.32 -7.92 -15.55
N GLN A 202 -14.14 -6.81 -14.84
CA GLN A 202 -12.86 -6.32 -14.33
C GLN A 202 -12.68 -6.71 -12.85
N ASN A 203 -11.48 -7.15 -12.49
CA ASN A 203 -11.11 -7.43 -11.10
C ASN A 203 -11.03 -6.11 -10.32
N CYS A 204 -11.60 -6.09 -9.13
CA CYS A 204 -11.68 -4.91 -8.26
C CYS A 204 -10.73 -5.03 -7.07
N GLN A 205 -9.97 -3.96 -6.83
CA GLN A 205 -9.14 -3.80 -5.64
C GLN A 205 -9.47 -2.49 -4.94
N LEU A 206 -9.73 -2.55 -3.65
CA LEU A 206 -9.93 -1.37 -2.82
C LEU A 206 -8.58 -0.85 -2.31
N VAL A 207 -8.31 0.43 -2.51
CA VAL A 207 -7.24 1.16 -1.83
C VAL A 207 -7.89 2.00 -0.74
N ILE A 208 -7.55 1.69 0.51
CA ILE A 208 -8.09 2.35 1.71
C ILE A 208 -6.95 3.13 2.34
N LEU A 209 -7.16 4.43 2.52
CA LEU A 209 -6.18 5.37 3.04
C LEU A 209 -6.56 5.77 4.45
N ALA A 210 -5.63 5.62 5.39
CA ALA A 210 -5.83 5.90 6.79
C ALA A 210 -4.75 6.86 7.33
N ILE A 211 -5.14 7.70 8.28
CA ILE A 211 -4.26 8.61 9.01
C ILE A 211 -4.31 8.18 10.47
N GLY A 212 -3.23 7.54 10.94
CA GLY A 212 -3.23 6.89 12.25
C GLY A 212 -4.24 5.75 12.30
N GLU A 213 -5.22 5.86 13.19
CA GLU A 213 -6.29 4.86 13.37
C GLU A 213 -7.57 5.19 12.58
N GLU A 214 -7.62 6.37 11.95
CA GLU A 214 -8.81 6.85 11.25
C GLU A 214 -8.72 6.56 9.75
N VAL A 215 -9.75 5.88 9.21
CA VAL A 215 -9.92 5.77 7.76
C VAL A 215 -10.35 7.12 7.21
N ALA A 216 -9.56 7.67 6.30
CA ALA A 216 -9.74 9.04 5.80
C ALA A 216 -10.46 9.07 4.44
N THR A 217 -10.05 8.21 3.51
CA THR A 217 -10.62 8.14 2.15
C THR A 217 -10.16 6.85 1.45
N GLY A 218 -10.52 6.65 0.19
CA GLY A 218 -10.02 5.56 -0.63
C GLY A 218 -10.49 5.66 -2.07
N TYR A 219 -10.11 4.66 -2.87
CA TYR A 219 -10.55 4.51 -4.25
C TYR A 219 -10.55 3.03 -4.65
N VAL A 220 -11.21 2.73 -5.76
CA VAL A 220 -11.24 1.40 -6.36
C VAL A 220 -10.31 1.38 -7.57
N GLN A 221 -9.56 0.31 -7.72
CA GLN A 221 -8.76 -0.01 -8.90
C GLN A 221 -9.41 -1.16 -9.66
N PHE A 222 -9.54 -1.00 -10.97
CA PHE A 222 -10.15 -1.98 -11.86
C PHE A 222 -9.17 -2.45 -12.92
N SER A 223 -9.06 -3.76 -13.12
CA SER A 223 -8.19 -4.34 -14.15
C SER A 223 -8.74 -5.63 -14.72
N THR A 224 -8.55 -5.85 -16.02
CA THR A 224 -8.78 -7.17 -16.65
C THR A 224 -7.71 -8.19 -16.27
N SER A 225 -6.54 -7.73 -15.78
CA SER A 225 -5.47 -8.57 -15.25
C SER A 225 -5.79 -9.04 -13.83
N ARG A 226 -5.32 -10.24 -13.47
CA ARG A 226 -5.35 -10.73 -12.09
C ARG A 226 -4.44 -9.94 -11.15
N MET A 227 -3.36 -9.36 -11.68
CA MET A 227 -2.48 -8.45 -10.97
C MET A 227 -2.89 -7.02 -11.30
N ILE A 228 -3.37 -6.30 -10.29
CA ILE A 228 -3.80 -4.91 -10.39
C ILE A 228 -2.60 -4.02 -10.04
N ASN A 229 -2.20 -3.17 -10.99
CA ASN A 229 -1.03 -2.30 -10.89
C ASN A 229 -1.46 -0.82 -11.08
N ASP A 230 -0.52 0.10 -10.90
CA ASP A 230 -0.77 1.55 -10.95
C ASP A 230 -1.32 2.06 -12.30
N ASN A 231 -1.20 1.27 -13.38
CA ASN A 231 -1.77 1.58 -14.71
C ASN A 231 -3.23 1.10 -14.89
N SER A 232 -3.89 0.70 -13.80
CA SER A 232 -5.30 0.31 -13.78
C SER A 232 -6.25 1.50 -13.96
N THR A 233 -7.54 1.22 -14.21
CA THR A 233 -8.58 2.25 -14.16
C THR A 233 -8.95 2.50 -12.71
N HIS A 234 -9.12 3.77 -12.32
CA HIS A 234 -9.50 4.15 -10.96
C HIS A 234 -10.94 4.67 -10.91
N GLY A 235 -11.66 4.32 -9.86
CA GLY A 235 -13.01 4.82 -9.59
C GLY A 235 -13.20 5.21 -8.12
N PRO A 236 -14.27 5.96 -7.82
CA PRO A 236 -14.54 6.45 -6.47
C PRO A 236 -14.88 5.30 -5.52
N LEU A 237 -14.53 5.44 -4.25
CA LEU A 237 -14.91 4.54 -3.17
C LEU A 237 -15.73 5.29 -2.13
N LEU A 238 -16.94 4.80 -1.86
CA LEU A 238 -17.76 5.22 -0.74
C LEU A 238 -17.50 4.28 0.44
N LEU A 239 -17.10 4.83 1.58
CA LEU A 239 -16.81 4.10 2.81
C LEU A 239 -18.02 4.26 3.75
N GLU A 240 -18.88 3.25 3.82
CA GLU A 240 -20.08 3.19 4.68
C GLU A 240 -20.08 1.92 5.57
#